data_AF-A0A1J5G2R6-F1
#
_entry.id   AF-A0A1J5G2R6-F1
#
_cell.length_a   1.000
_cell.length_b   1.000
_cell.length_c   1.000
_cell.angle_alpha   90.00
_cell.angle_beta   90.00
_cell.angle_gamma   90.00
#
_symmetry.space_group_name_H-M   'P 1'
#
loop_
_entity.id
_entity.type
_entity.pdbx_description
1 polymer ?
#
loop_
_entity_poly.entity_id
_entity_poly.type
_entity_poly.pdbx_seq_one_letter_code
_entity_poly.pdbx_strand_id
1 'polypeptide(L)'
;MDRKQRKRIIIFLLVPFLATILFLSEDLIIRIIIAAVLVVYVAFIIFLRDVNIYSTEHQREEENENEDISSVRSIPDTDFNESFEIVSKNKNLEVITADNYTPENRSEKATIVPPDLKERFEQIANEALPANLGHGGQFSFVLEKILTVVKESFAANTAIFFWYNKKKEKLSVEKYVSNSGDITKQKIDVQDDILSEIVQKNEPKLLNEISSAAEMDVIRYYKEMQGIRSFVGVPLFYDKQLIAIIAVDSKVADAFGIETIYSLGRFVRVITMIISLFEEKHSESISQQRLKGILGLINPEKIFNTEEDLITAVQNAVHQLIFWDAFAFVYYRPLEQKFKTIRIVNNTSLKYVGHNLDVELNGTLVGKSIITGMPVKIDDTSANVYKRFAQVEDVSFDGSFIAIPLIYNEQNYGVLCFESLKRNAYTNSDIHFLKSAANILSFIIHSFSTQTLLKSYLAVDIETRTLNEETFKERLSSDLIKAEQTKVPGAVALIRIDDFLEQESLFDGNPFPKVLMAVSETIAKEMTPLNLFGRLGEKLFGVYFFNTTTKDVFIWAEKLRVKIARKPIAVVAKQTTYTVSIGVASASNKIDVDEIIYNANLALQKALEQGGNKVRNIN
;
A
#
# COMPACT_ATOMS: atom_id res chain seq x y z
N MET A 1 6.31 61.00 15.40
CA MET A 1 6.07 59.68 16.00
C MET A 1 6.93 58.67 15.28
N ASP A 2 7.90 58.08 15.99
CA ASP A 2 8.89 57.17 15.41
C ASP A 2 8.23 55.89 14.86
N ARG A 3 8.84 55.26 13.85
CA ARG A 3 8.29 54.10 13.13
C ARG A 3 8.02 52.92 14.08
N LYS A 4 8.81 52.81 15.15
CA LYS A 4 8.63 51.83 16.25
C LYS A 4 7.42 52.15 17.13
N GLN A 5 7.16 53.43 17.42
CA GLN A 5 6.01 53.85 18.24
C GLN A 5 4.67 53.64 17.51
N ARG A 6 4.63 53.89 16.19
CA ARG A 6 3.44 53.57 15.36
C ARG A 6 3.08 52.09 15.38
N LYS A 7 4.06 51.21 15.27
CA LYS A 7 3.83 49.75 15.32
C LYS A 7 3.30 49.29 16.68
N ARG A 8 3.83 49.84 17.79
CA ARG A 8 3.32 49.52 19.14
C ARG A 8 1.86 49.94 19.30
N ILE A 9 1.50 51.16 18.91
CA ILE A 9 0.11 51.65 19.05
C ILE A 9 -0.87 50.74 18.29
N ILE A 10 -0.52 50.31 17.07
CA ILE A 10 -1.37 49.41 16.27
C ILE A 10 -1.52 48.03 16.95
N ILE A 11 -0.43 47.49 17.52
CA ILE A 11 -0.46 46.21 18.24
C ILE A 11 -1.37 46.28 19.46
N PHE A 12 -1.37 47.39 20.21
CA PHE A 12 -2.21 47.58 21.39
C PHE A 12 -3.67 47.92 21.07
N LEU A 13 -3.97 48.52 19.92
CA LEU A 13 -5.34 48.88 19.49
C LEU A 13 -6.16 47.66 19.05
N LEU A 14 -5.50 46.54 18.74
CA LEU A 14 -6.16 45.30 18.32
C LEU A 14 -6.98 44.64 19.45
N VAL A 15 -6.53 44.80 20.70
CA VAL A 15 -7.19 44.20 21.88
C VAL A 15 -8.58 44.79 22.13
N PRO A 16 -8.79 46.12 22.24
CA PRO A 16 -10.13 46.68 22.40
C PRO A 16 -11.04 46.43 21.20
N PHE A 17 -10.48 46.30 19.99
CA PHE A 17 -11.24 45.95 18.78
C PHE A 17 -11.76 44.51 18.81
N LEU A 18 -10.91 43.53 19.16
CA LEU A 18 -11.33 42.14 19.33
C LEU A 18 -12.33 41.97 20.48
N ALA A 19 -12.15 42.72 21.57
CA ALA A 19 -13.07 42.71 22.71
C ALA A 19 -14.45 43.29 22.37
N THR A 20 -14.54 44.29 21.49
CA THR A 20 -15.84 44.83 21.03
C THR A 20 -16.57 43.82 20.14
N ILE A 21 -15.87 43.13 19.24
CA ILE A 21 -16.46 42.10 18.37
C ILE A 21 -16.97 40.91 19.20
N LEU A 22 -16.25 40.53 20.27
CA LEU A 22 -16.69 39.49 21.20
C LEU A 22 -18.05 39.82 21.84
N PHE A 23 -18.32 41.09 22.13
CA PHE A 23 -19.57 41.55 22.77
C PHE A 23 -20.72 41.73 21.76
N LEU A 24 -20.40 42.08 20.51
CA LEU A 24 -21.38 42.32 19.43
C LEU A 24 -21.81 41.06 18.67
N SER A 25 -21.05 39.98 18.75
CA SER A 25 -21.38 38.72 18.05
C SER A 25 -22.46 37.94 18.81
N GLU A 26 -23.52 37.48 18.12
CA GLU A 26 -24.59 36.64 18.72
C GLU A 26 -24.27 35.12 18.66
N ASP A 27 -23.26 34.72 17.89
CA ASP A 27 -22.89 33.32 17.67
C ASP A 27 -21.89 32.84 18.74
N LEU A 28 -22.24 31.75 19.43
CA LEU A 28 -21.47 31.18 20.53
C LEU A 28 -20.13 30.58 20.07
N ILE A 29 -20.05 30.02 18.86
CA ILE A 29 -18.82 29.44 18.31
C ILE A 29 -17.82 30.56 17.98
N ILE A 30 -18.30 31.66 17.38
CA ILE A 30 -17.48 32.82 17.05
C ILE A 30 -16.92 33.47 18.32
N ARG A 31 -17.71 33.55 19.39
CA ARG A 31 -17.24 34.05 20.70
C ARG A 31 -16.09 33.21 21.27
N ILE A 32 -16.20 31.87 21.20
CA ILE A 32 -15.15 30.98 21.71
C ILE A 32 -13.85 31.16 20.93
N ILE A 33 -13.93 31.25 19.60
CA ILE A 33 -12.76 31.43 18.73
C ILE A 33 -12.08 32.79 19.03
N ILE A 34 -12.85 33.87 19.12
CA ILE A 34 -12.30 35.21 19.39
C ILE A 34 -11.69 35.28 20.79
N ALA A 35 -12.30 34.64 21.79
CA ALA A 35 -11.75 34.58 23.14
C ALA A 35 -10.40 33.84 23.17
N ALA A 36 -10.28 32.72 22.47
CA ALA A 36 -9.03 31.97 22.36
C ALA A 36 -7.92 32.80 21.69
N VAL A 37 -8.25 33.50 20.59
CA VAL A 37 -7.31 34.39 19.90
C VAL A 37 -6.84 35.53 20.80
N LEU A 38 -7.75 36.11 21.61
CA LEU A 38 -7.43 37.21 22.52
C LEU A 38 -6.46 36.76 23.61
N VAL A 39 -6.64 35.55 24.17
CA VAL A 39 -5.72 34.97 25.17
C VAL A 39 -4.31 34.79 24.59
N VAL A 40 -4.20 34.20 23.39
CA VAL A 40 -2.90 34.02 22.72
C VAL A 40 -2.23 35.36 22.44
N TYR A 41 -3.00 36.36 22.02
CA TYR A 41 -2.48 37.67 21.69
C TYR A 41 -2.01 38.46 22.91
N VAL A 42 -2.73 38.36 24.05
CA VAL A 42 -2.28 38.95 25.32
C VAL A 42 -1.01 38.26 25.83
N ALA A 43 -0.93 36.93 25.75
CA ALA A 43 0.28 36.19 26.10
C ALA A 43 1.49 36.63 25.24
N PHE A 44 1.28 36.87 23.94
CA PHE A 44 2.30 37.38 23.04
C PHE A 44 2.79 38.79 23.41
N ILE A 45 1.88 39.69 23.84
CA ILE A 45 2.25 41.03 24.33
C ILE A 45 3.07 40.95 25.62
N ILE A 46 2.71 40.05 26.54
CA ILE A 46 3.47 39.82 27.79
C ILE A 46 4.87 39.29 27.47
N PHE A 47 4.97 38.30 26.57
CA PHE A 47 6.25 37.76 26.12
C PHE A 47 7.16 38.84 25.50
N LEU A 48 6.63 39.69 24.62
CA LEU A 48 7.39 40.80 24.03
C LEU A 48 7.83 41.86 25.04
N ARG A 49 7.09 42.02 26.15
CA ARG A 49 7.48 42.91 27.25
C ARG A 49 8.65 42.33 28.02
N ASP A 50 8.62 41.04 28.36
CA ASP A 50 9.67 40.38 29.15
C ASP A 50 10.99 40.25 28.38
N VAL A 51 10.96 40.00 27.07
CA VAL A 51 12.18 39.93 26.23
C VAL A 51 12.97 41.25 26.26
N ASN A 52 12.29 42.38 26.41
CA ASN A 52 12.94 43.71 26.48
C ASN A 52 13.53 44.02 27.87
N ILE A 53 13.08 43.34 28.92
CA ILE A 53 13.62 43.51 30.28
C ILE A 53 14.96 42.77 30.38
N TYR A 54 15.03 41.54 29.85
CA TYR A 54 16.27 40.74 29.80
C TYR A 54 17.40 41.38 28.98
N SER A 55 17.08 42.08 27.88
CA SER A 55 18.11 42.77 27.10
C SER A 55 18.74 43.97 27.81
N THR A 56 18.07 44.51 28.83
CA THR A 56 18.55 45.70 29.57
C THR A 56 19.37 45.31 30.81
N GLU A 57 19.18 44.11 31.35
CA GLU A 57 20.01 43.54 32.42
C GLU A 57 21.36 43.01 31.89
N HIS A 58 21.39 42.34 30.74
CA HIS A 58 22.66 41.88 30.13
C HIS A 58 23.59 43.02 29.70
N GLN A 59 23.07 44.20 29.34
CA GLN A 59 23.92 45.36 29.04
C GLN A 59 24.53 46.02 30.29
N ARG A 60 23.97 45.79 31.49
CA ARG A 60 24.53 46.33 32.74
C ARG A 60 25.53 45.39 33.42
N GLU A 61 25.51 44.11 33.09
CA GLU A 61 26.47 43.12 33.58
C GLU A 61 27.79 43.16 32.79
N GLU A 62 27.76 43.39 31.47
CA GLU A 62 28.98 43.46 30.64
C GLU A 62 29.84 44.73 30.87
N GLU A 63 29.27 45.83 31.39
CA GLU A 63 30.03 47.05 31.67
C GLU A 63 30.78 47.03 33.02
N ASN A 64 30.43 46.12 33.95
CA ASN A 64 31.02 46.08 35.30
C ASN A 64 32.13 45.03 35.49
N GLU A 65 32.37 44.11 34.52
CA GLU A 65 33.38 43.04 34.66
C GLU A 65 34.76 43.37 34.06
N ASN A 66 34.98 44.58 33.53
CA ASN A 66 36.26 44.97 32.92
C ASN A 66 37.16 45.86 33.79
N GLU A 67 36.80 46.11 35.05
CA GLU A 67 37.70 46.74 36.03
C GLU A 67 38.02 45.73 37.15
N ASP A 68 39.32 45.58 37.42
CA ASP A 68 39.93 44.71 38.43
C ASP A 68 40.07 43.21 38.07
N ILE A 69 41.30 42.81 37.75
CA ILE A 69 42.14 41.97 38.64
C ILE A 69 43.44 41.68 37.89
N SER A 70 44.49 42.43 38.25
CA SER A 70 45.88 42.02 38.03
C SER A 70 46.43 41.51 39.35
N SER A 71 46.56 40.20 39.48
CA SER A 71 47.52 39.61 40.43
C SER A 71 47.76 38.14 40.08
N VAL A 72 49.04 37.74 40.04
CA VAL A 72 49.64 36.64 40.85
C VAL A 72 51.00 36.23 40.25
N ARG A 73 52.06 36.59 41.01
CA ARG A 73 53.26 35.84 41.47
C ARG A 73 54.18 35.04 40.50
N SER A 74 55.43 35.54 40.41
CA SER A 74 56.77 34.97 40.79
C SER A 74 57.05 33.46 40.61
N ILE A 75 58.22 33.01 40.11
CA ILE A 75 59.57 32.80 40.74
C ILE A 75 60.51 32.14 39.65
N PRO A 76 61.87 31.98 39.68
CA PRO A 76 63.05 32.65 40.32
C PRO A 76 64.22 33.04 39.36
N ASP A 77 65.20 33.72 39.96
CA ASP A 77 66.57 34.15 39.58
C ASP A 77 67.51 33.18 38.81
N THR A 78 68.41 33.71 37.97
CA THR A 78 69.88 33.88 38.26
C THR A 78 70.74 34.20 37.02
N ASP A 79 71.55 35.26 37.17
CA ASP A 79 72.95 35.52 36.76
C ASP A 79 73.51 35.46 35.31
N PHE A 80 74.49 36.37 35.12
CA PHE A 80 75.53 36.55 34.09
C PHE A 80 75.25 37.63 33.02
N ASN A 81 75.66 38.89 33.22
CA ASN A 81 77.00 39.52 33.20
C ASN A 81 77.58 39.75 31.79
N GLU A 82 78.00 41.00 31.56
CA GLU A 82 78.96 41.52 30.55
C GLU A 82 78.49 41.97 29.15
N SER A 83 78.22 43.29 29.10
CA SER A 83 78.85 44.31 28.23
C SER A 83 78.94 44.15 26.70
N PHE A 84 78.29 45.09 25.98
CA PHE A 84 78.87 45.68 24.77
C PHE A 84 78.68 47.21 24.77
N GLU A 85 79.76 47.89 24.39
CA GLU A 85 79.94 49.34 24.40
C GLU A 85 79.35 49.96 23.12
N ILE A 86 78.44 50.92 23.27
CA ILE A 86 77.83 51.64 22.14
C ILE A 86 78.81 52.73 21.67
N VAL A 87 79.45 52.50 20.53
CA VAL A 87 80.18 53.56 19.81
C VAL A 87 79.16 54.44 19.09
N SER A 88 78.80 55.57 19.71
CA SER A 88 77.92 56.57 19.11
C SER A 88 78.67 57.45 18.09
N LYS A 89 78.10 57.60 16.90
CA LYS A 89 78.36 58.75 16.02
C LYS A 89 77.07 59.56 15.88
N ASN A 90 77.05 60.70 16.59
CA ASN A 90 76.11 61.83 16.51
C ASN A 90 74.62 61.54 16.78
N LYS A 91 74.07 62.00 17.91
CA LYS A 91 73.59 63.36 18.29
C LYS A 91 72.17 63.68 17.77
N ASN A 92 71.25 63.60 18.75
CA ASN A 92 69.88 64.09 18.82
C ASN A 92 68.76 63.17 18.33
N LEU A 93 68.31 62.28 19.23
CA LEU A 93 66.90 61.90 19.46
C LEU A 93 66.85 61.07 20.76
N GLU A 94 66.36 61.65 21.85
CA GLU A 94 66.41 61.04 23.21
C GLU A 94 65.15 60.25 23.60
N VAL A 95 64.07 60.21 22.79
CA VAL A 95 62.88 59.39 23.09
C VAL A 95 62.18 58.91 21.81
N ILE A 96 61.89 57.61 21.72
CA ILE A 96 60.92 57.07 20.76
C ILE A 96 59.53 57.34 21.33
N THR A 97 58.82 58.33 20.81
CA THR A 97 57.42 58.61 21.17
C THR A 97 56.47 57.79 20.30
N ALA A 98 55.20 57.68 20.71
CA ALA A 98 54.16 56.99 19.93
C ALA A 98 54.06 57.52 18.49
N ASP A 99 54.37 58.80 18.27
CA ASP A 99 54.33 59.45 16.96
C ASP A 99 55.48 59.04 16.03
N ASN A 100 56.58 58.49 16.58
CA ASN A 100 57.79 58.11 15.83
C ASN A 100 58.11 56.60 15.93
N TYR A 101 57.20 55.79 16.47
CA TYR A 101 57.31 54.33 16.49
C TYR A 101 56.62 53.72 15.25
N THR A 102 57.41 53.31 14.26
CA THR A 102 56.92 52.43 13.18
C THR A 102 57.17 50.98 13.59
N PRO A 103 56.12 50.16 13.85
CA PRO A 103 56.30 48.74 14.11
C PRO A 103 56.86 48.07 12.85
N GLU A 104 58.12 47.62 12.90
CA GLU A 104 58.62 46.68 11.90
C GLU A 104 57.83 45.37 12.03
N ASN A 105 57.17 44.99 10.93
CA ASN A 105 56.25 43.85 10.78
C ASN A 105 54.86 43.97 11.45
N ARG A 106 54.01 44.84 10.89
CA ARG A 106 52.64 44.39 10.60
C ARG A 106 52.71 43.53 9.35
N SER A 107 52.96 42.22 9.50
CA SER A 107 52.46 41.28 8.50
C SER A 107 50.97 41.54 8.40
N GLU A 108 50.50 42.08 7.27
CA GLU A 108 49.07 42.13 6.99
C GLU A 108 48.52 40.74 7.32
N LYS A 109 47.57 40.66 8.26
CA LYS A 109 46.77 39.45 8.42
C LYS A 109 45.99 39.35 7.11
N ALA A 110 46.60 38.72 6.11
CA ALA A 110 45.92 38.33 4.90
C ALA A 110 44.87 37.32 5.34
N THR A 111 43.65 37.78 5.53
CA THR A 111 42.50 36.90 5.67
C THR A 111 42.33 36.27 4.30
N ILE A 112 43.00 35.13 4.07
CA ILE A 112 42.90 34.37 2.83
C ILE A 112 41.51 33.75 2.82
N VAL A 113 40.54 34.50 2.30
CA VAL A 113 39.20 33.99 1.99
C VAL A 113 39.28 33.42 0.59
N PRO A 114 39.03 32.10 0.39
CA PRO A 114 38.97 31.53 -0.95
C PRO A 114 37.95 32.29 -1.80
N PRO A 115 38.27 32.61 -3.07
CA PRO A 115 37.38 33.39 -3.93
C PRO A 115 36.03 32.67 -4.20
N ASP A 116 36.01 31.34 -4.03
CA ASP A 116 34.85 30.45 -4.21
C ASP A 116 34.16 30.07 -2.89
N LEU A 117 34.53 30.67 -1.74
CA LEU A 117 34.00 30.28 -0.42
C LEU A 117 32.46 30.31 -0.39
N LYS A 118 31.86 31.41 -0.86
CA LYS A 118 30.41 31.58 -0.86
C LYS A 118 29.73 30.58 -1.80
N GLU A 119 30.28 30.37 -2.99
CA GLU A 119 29.74 29.45 -3.98
C GLU A 119 29.79 28.00 -3.48
N ARG A 120 30.93 27.55 -2.94
CA ARG A 120 31.05 26.21 -2.34
C ARG A 120 30.14 26.03 -1.15
N PHE A 121 30.03 27.03 -0.26
CA PHE A 121 29.11 26.96 0.86
C PHE A 121 27.65 26.87 0.41
N GLU A 122 27.24 27.67 -0.56
CA GLU A 122 25.88 27.62 -1.14
C GLU A 122 25.61 26.29 -1.83
N GLN A 123 26.61 25.70 -2.50
CA GLN A 123 26.51 24.37 -3.09
C GLN A 123 26.28 23.29 -2.04
N ILE A 124 27.04 23.31 -0.94
CA ILE A 124 26.90 22.33 0.16
C ILE A 124 25.57 22.52 0.89
N ALA A 125 25.21 23.77 1.21
CA ALA A 125 24.02 24.09 1.99
C ALA A 125 22.70 23.74 1.28
N ASN A 126 22.69 23.79 -0.05
CA ASN A 126 21.51 23.52 -0.87
C ASN A 126 21.57 22.17 -1.60
N GLU A 127 22.52 21.29 -1.26
CA GLU A 127 22.62 19.97 -1.86
C GLU A 127 21.39 19.12 -1.51
N ALA A 128 20.51 18.92 -2.49
CA ALA A 128 19.30 18.13 -2.30
C ALA A 128 19.60 16.63 -2.24
N LEU A 129 18.79 15.91 -1.46
CA LEU A 129 18.75 14.43 -1.52
C LEU A 129 18.41 13.98 -2.94
N PRO A 130 19.18 13.05 -3.54
CA PRO A 130 18.91 12.58 -4.90
C PRO A 130 17.53 11.90 -5.02
N ALA A 131 16.70 12.40 -5.94
CA ALA A 131 15.29 12.03 -6.05
C ALA A 131 15.00 10.56 -6.43
N ASN A 132 15.98 9.85 -7.02
CA ASN A 132 15.81 8.48 -7.53
C ASN A 132 16.43 7.39 -6.65
N LEU A 133 16.88 7.74 -5.44
CA LEU A 133 17.44 6.75 -4.52
C LEU A 133 16.35 6.13 -3.64
N GLY A 134 16.29 4.78 -3.63
CA GLY A 134 15.55 4.05 -2.61
C GLY A 134 16.11 4.29 -1.21
N HIS A 135 15.42 3.80 -0.17
CA HIS A 135 15.78 4.08 1.23
C HIS A 135 17.26 3.81 1.57
N GLY A 136 17.82 2.68 1.11
CA GLY A 136 19.24 2.36 1.33
C GLY A 136 20.20 3.32 0.61
N GLY A 137 19.83 3.82 -0.56
CA GLY A 137 20.62 4.82 -1.29
C GLY A 137 20.61 6.18 -0.58
N GLN A 138 19.46 6.59 -0.03
CA GLN A 138 19.36 7.81 0.79
C GLN A 138 20.22 7.71 2.05
N PHE A 139 20.22 6.55 2.72
CA PHE A 139 21.10 6.29 3.86
C PHE A 139 22.58 6.39 3.45
N SER A 140 22.98 5.71 2.37
CA SER A 140 24.37 5.71 1.89
C SER A 140 24.85 7.12 1.51
N PHE A 141 23.97 7.95 0.94
CA PHE A 141 24.25 9.36 0.66
C PHE A 141 24.51 10.17 1.93
N VAL A 142 23.63 10.07 2.94
CA VAL A 142 23.81 10.78 4.22
C VAL A 142 25.05 10.28 4.97
N LEU A 143 25.29 8.97 4.95
CA LEU A 143 26.46 8.34 5.54
C LEU A 143 27.76 8.86 4.93
N GLU A 144 27.81 9.02 3.60
CA GLU A 144 28.97 9.62 2.92
C GLU A 144 29.29 11.02 3.46
N LYS A 145 28.28 11.88 3.64
CA LYS A 145 28.48 13.23 4.19
C LYS A 145 28.99 13.20 5.62
N ILE A 146 28.46 12.29 6.44
CA ILE A 146 28.96 12.09 7.82
C ILE A 146 30.43 11.64 7.79
N LEU A 147 30.78 10.68 6.93
CA LEU A 147 32.15 10.20 6.79
C LEU A 147 33.11 11.28 6.27
N THR A 148 32.66 12.19 5.39
CA THR A 148 33.43 13.36 4.99
C THR A 148 33.74 14.25 6.18
N VAL A 149 32.73 14.60 6.98
CA VAL A 149 32.92 15.42 8.20
C VAL A 149 33.86 14.72 9.18
N VAL A 150 33.71 13.41 9.38
CA VAL A 150 34.60 12.60 10.23
C VAL A 150 36.04 12.65 9.73
N LYS A 151 36.27 12.39 8.43
CA LYS A 151 37.62 12.40 7.85
C LYS A 151 38.28 13.77 8.00
N GLU A 152 37.57 14.84 7.69
CA GLU A 152 38.08 16.20 7.77
C GLU A 152 38.34 16.64 9.21
N SER A 153 37.43 16.32 10.15
CA SER A 153 37.55 16.70 11.56
C SER A 153 38.76 16.07 12.26
N PHE A 154 39.17 14.87 11.85
CA PHE A 154 40.32 14.16 12.41
C PHE A 154 41.56 14.16 11.50
N ALA A 155 41.54 14.95 10.41
CA ALA A 155 42.59 14.95 9.39
C ALA A 155 42.99 13.53 8.94
N ALA A 156 42.02 12.62 8.87
CA ALA A 156 42.25 11.21 8.62
C ALA A 156 42.60 10.97 7.15
N ASN A 157 43.36 9.90 6.89
CA ASN A 157 43.58 9.40 5.55
C ASN A 157 42.30 8.76 4.98
N THR A 158 41.58 8.00 5.82
CA THR A 158 40.28 7.38 5.49
C THR A 158 39.32 7.47 6.66
N ALA A 159 38.04 7.67 6.34
CA ALA A 159 36.92 7.34 7.20
C ALA A 159 36.03 6.31 6.48
N ILE A 160 35.69 5.23 7.16
CA ILE A 160 35.03 4.06 6.54
C ILE A 160 33.96 3.47 7.45
N PHE A 161 32.88 3.01 6.85
CA PHE A 161 31.78 2.33 7.52
C PHE A 161 31.63 0.89 7.01
N PHE A 162 31.54 -0.05 7.95
CA PHE A 162 31.38 -1.47 7.68
C PHE A 162 30.06 -1.98 8.25
N TRP A 163 29.28 -2.71 7.45
CA TRP A 163 28.22 -3.57 7.97
C TRP A 163 28.82 -4.87 8.52
N TYR A 164 28.33 -5.31 9.67
CA TYR A 164 28.65 -6.62 10.24
C TYR A 164 27.46 -7.57 10.12
N ASN A 165 27.65 -8.68 9.40
CA ASN A 165 26.65 -9.75 9.33
C ASN A 165 26.99 -10.85 10.33
N LYS A 166 26.33 -10.82 11.49
CA LYS A 166 26.51 -11.81 12.57
C LYS A 166 26.28 -13.26 12.14
N LYS A 167 25.34 -13.53 11.22
CA LYS A 167 25.04 -14.91 10.77
C LYS A 167 26.12 -15.48 9.86
N LYS A 168 26.83 -14.62 9.13
CA LYS A 168 27.86 -15.00 8.17
C LYS A 168 29.27 -14.72 8.67
N GLU A 169 29.40 -14.11 9.85
CA GLU A 169 30.67 -13.66 10.46
C GLU A 169 31.56 -12.89 9.47
N LYS A 170 30.94 -11.97 8.72
CA LYS A 170 31.60 -11.19 7.67
C LYS A 170 31.30 -9.70 7.82
N LEU A 171 32.31 -8.89 7.56
CA LEU A 171 32.21 -7.44 7.42
C LEU A 171 32.14 -7.07 5.93
N SER A 172 31.36 -6.05 5.60
CA SER A 172 31.31 -5.50 4.24
C SER A 172 31.35 -3.98 4.27
N VAL A 173 32.18 -3.40 3.41
CA VAL A 173 32.27 -1.95 3.23
C VAL A 173 30.97 -1.44 2.61
N GLU A 174 30.27 -0.55 3.32
CA GLU A 174 29.10 0.16 2.76
C GLU A 174 29.56 1.41 2.02
N LYS A 175 30.34 2.25 2.72
CA LYS A 175 30.79 3.54 2.22
C LYS A 175 32.07 3.98 2.90
N TYR A 176 32.87 4.76 2.18
CA TYR A 176 34.11 5.33 2.68
C TYR A 176 34.38 6.68 2.00
N VAL A 177 35.17 7.51 2.67
CA VAL A 177 35.81 8.70 2.11
C VAL A 177 37.29 8.53 2.40
N SER A 178 38.14 8.55 1.37
CA SER A 178 39.56 8.23 1.49
C SER A 178 40.40 9.07 0.53
N ASN A 179 41.65 9.31 0.91
CA ASN A 179 42.68 9.81 -0.01
C ASN A 179 43.24 8.69 -0.92
N SER A 180 42.91 7.43 -0.66
CA SER A 180 43.30 6.26 -1.46
C SER A 180 42.12 5.66 -2.21
N GLY A 181 42.38 5.15 -3.42
CA GLY A 181 41.41 4.38 -4.21
C GLY A 181 41.41 2.89 -3.91
N ASP A 182 42.35 2.39 -3.10
CA ASP A 182 42.68 0.97 -2.98
C ASP A 182 41.91 0.22 -1.88
N ILE A 183 40.67 0.63 -1.62
CA ILE A 183 39.80 -0.05 -0.67
C ILE A 183 39.17 -1.28 -1.32
N THR A 184 39.16 -2.39 -0.59
CA THR A 184 38.55 -3.64 -1.06
C THR A 184 37.02 -3.54 -1.09
N LYS A 185 36.43 -4.11 -2.15
CA LYS A 185 34.97 -4.32 -2.23
C LYS A 185 34.58 -5.73 -1.76
N GLN A 186 35.55 -6.57 -1.45
CA GLN A 186 35.30 -7.93 -0.98
C GLN A 186 34.87 -7.92 0.48
N LYS A 187 34.11 -8.94 0.88
CA LYS A 187 33.72 -9.12 2.29
C LYS A 187 34.93 -9.61 3.07
N ILE A 188 35.11 -9.06 4.26
CA ILE A 188 36.23 -9.38 5.15
C ILE A 188 35.73 -10.41 6.16
N ASP A 189 36.41 -11.55 6.24
CA ASP A 189 36.13 -12.59 7.22
C ASP A 189 36.64 -12.19 8.60
N VAL A 190 35.83 -12.43 9.64
CA VAL A 190 36.25 -12.21 11.02
C VAL A 190 37.34 -13.22 11.38
N GLN A 191 38.57 -12.74 11.58
CA GLN A 191 39.76 -13.53 11.88
C GLN A 191 40.61 -12.81 12.94
N ASP A 192 41.93 -12.74 12.76
CA ASP A 192 42.88 -12.07 13.66
C ASP A 192 43.32 -10.74 13.04
N ASP A 193 42.44 -9.74 13.09
CA ASP A 193 42.72 -8.36 12.66
C ASP A 193 42.00 -7.34 13.55
N ILE A 194 42.28 -6.04 13.36
CA ILE A 194 41.77 -5.02 14.27
C ILE A 194 40.24 -4.85 14.23
N LEU A 195 39.62 -5.04 13.06
CA LEU A 195 38.16 -4.98 12.95
C LEU A 195 37.52 -6.20 13.59
N SER A 196 38.15 -7.37 13.41
CA SER A 196 37.74 -8.61 14.03
C SER A 196 37.83 -8.54 15.56
N GLU A 197 38.86 -7.90 16.12
CA GLU A 197 38.94 -7.65 17.56
C GLU A 197 37.78 -6.80 18.09
N ILE A 198 37.35 -5.76 17.35
CA ILE A 198 36.18 -4.95 17.70
C ILE A 198 34.93 -5.83 17.72
N VAL A 199 34.76 -6.70 16.71
CA VAL A 199 33.62 -7.63 16.64
C VAL A 199 33.61 -8.61 17.81
N GLN A 200 34.76 -9.20 18.13
CA GLN A 200 34.88 -10.21 19.17
C GLN A 200 34.69 -9.63 20.57
N LYS A 201 35.28 -8.46 20.84
CA LYS A 201 35.23 -7.82 22.16
C LYS A 201 34.01 -6.90 22.35
N ASN A 202 33.34 -6.49 21.27
CA ASN A 202 32.27 -5.49 21.29
C ASN A 202 32.69 -4.15 21.91
N GLU A 203 33.96 -3.76 21.71
CA GLU A 203 34.57 -2.59 22.32
C GLU A 203 35.33 -1.78 21.26
N PRO A 204 35.45 -0.44 21.42
CA PRO A 204 36.27 0.37 20.53
C PRO A 204 37.75 -0.03 20.61
N LYS A 205 38.48 0.23 19.52
CA LYS A 205 39.92 -0.02 19.43
C LYS A 205 40.66 1.20 18.93
N LEU A 206 41.78 1.49 19.56
CA LEU A 206 42.73 2.54 19.22
C LEU A 206 44.11 1.89 19.10
N LEU A 207 44.76 2.10 17.95
CA LEU A 207 46.15 1.76 17.71
C LEU A 207 46.88 3.05 17.38
N ASN A 208 47.74 3.48 18.31
CA ASN A 208 48.54 4.68 18.16
C ASN A 208 49.70 4.49 17.18
N GLU A 209 50.26 3.29 17.15
CA GLU A 209 51.37 2.94 16.26
C GLU A 209 51.14 1.56 15.62
N ILE A 210 51.23 1.54 14.29
CA ILE A 210 51.20 0.33 13.47
C ILE A 210 52.54 0.26 12.75
N SER A 211 53.26 -0.84 12.98
CA SER A 211 54.52 -1.10 12.26
C SER A 211 54.25 -1.43 10.80
N SER A 212 55.12 -0.99 9.89
CA SER A 212 54.96 -1.25 8.46
C SER A 212 54.93 -2.74 8.12
N ALA A 213 55.59 -3.60 8.90
CA ALA A 213 55.54 -5.05 8.70
C ALA A 213 54.18 -5.66 9.06
N ALA A 214 53.44 -5.05 9.99
CA ALA A 214 52.15 -5.55 10.47
C ALA A 214 50.94 -4.89 9.78
N GLU A 215 51.14 -3.85 8.96
CA GLU A 215 50.05 -3.07 8.36
C GLU A 215 49.03 -3.95 7.63
N MET A 216 49.49 -4.88 6.78
CA MET A 216 48.59 -5.70 5.97
C MET A 216 47.83 -6.77 6.78
N ASP A 217 48.40 -7.22 7.89
CA ASP A 217 47.76 -8.19 8.78
C ASP A 217 46.69 -7.51 9.66
N VAL A 218 46.98 -6.28 10.10
CA VAL A 218 46.11 -5.50 10.99
C VAL A 218 45.01 -4.76 10.21
N ILE A 219 45.32 -4.18 9.05
CA ILE A 219 44.43 -3.31 8.25
C ILE A 219 44.06 -4.00 6.94
N ARG A 220 43.06 -4.88 6.99
CA ARG A 220 42.69 -5.78 5.87
C ARG A 220 41.72 -5.19 4.85
N TYR A 221 41.29 -3.95 5.02
CA TYR A 221 40.37 -3.30 4.08
C TYR A 221 41.07 -2.59 2.90
N TYR A 222 42.41 -2.57 2.88
CA TYR A 222 43.20 -2.16 1.72
C TYR A 222 43.67 -3.36 0.89
N LYS A 223 43.81 -3.15 -0.42
CA LYS A 223 44.39 -4.15 -1.33
C LYS A 223 45.91 -4.18 -1.28
N GLU A 224 46.51 -3.03 -1.03
CA GLU A 224 47.96 -2.81 -1.01
C GLU A 224 48.33 -1.90 0.16
N MET A 225 49.57 -2.00 0.64
CA MET A 225 50.10 -1.19 1.75
C MET A 225 49.99 0.31 1.44
N GLN A 226 49.40 1.09 2.35
CA GLN A 226 49.17 2.53 2.18
C GLN A 226 50.08 3.39 3.05
N GLY A 227 50.83 2.76 3.98
CA GLY A 227 51.64 3.43 4.98
C GLY A 227 50.80 3.90 6.17
N ILE A 228 49.78 3.13 6.56
CA ILE A 228 48.96 3.44 7.73
C ILE A 228 49.78 3.22 9.01
N ARG A 229 49.75 4.22 9.90
CA ARG A 229 50.53 4.26 11.14
C ARG A 229 49.65 4.34 12.39
N SER A 230 48.39 4.75 12.27
CA SER A 230 47.45 4.74 13.40
C SER A 230 46.02 4.47 12.93
N PHE A 231 45.19 3.97 13.85
CA PHE A 231 43.82 3.52 13.58
C PHE A 231 42.92 3.73 14.80
N VAL A 232 41.67 4.13 14.55
CA VAL A 232 40.58 4.05 15.54
C VAL A 232 39.35 3.42 14.91
N GLY A 233 38.73 2.48 15.61
CA GLY A 233 37.45 1.89 15.24
C GLY A 233 36.49 1.88 16.42
N VAL A 234 35.22 2.22 16.16
CA VAL A 234 34.16 2.23 17.16
C VAL A 234 32.99 1.35 16.70
N PRO A 235 32.52 0.42 17.54
CA PRO A 235 31.36 -0.41 17.25
C PRO A 235 30.06 0.41 17.26
N LEU A 236 29.14 0.08 16.35
CA LEU A 236 27.78 0.60 16.30
C LEU A 236 26.78 -0.48 16.69
N PHE A 237 26.00 -0.19 17.72
CA PHE A 237 24.97 -1.09 18.23
C PHE A 237 23.57 -0.62 17.88
N TYR A 238 22.75 -1.56 17.44
CA TYR A 238 21.32 -1.38 17.23
C TYR A 238 20.59 -2.53 17.90
N ASP A 239 19.56 -2.25 18.69
CA ASP A 239 18.88 -3.24 19.54
C ASP A 239 19.83 -4.13 20.35
N LYS A 240 20.88 -3.52 20.92
CA LYS A 240 21.95 -4.18 21.70
C LYS A 240 22.77 -5.21 20.91
N GLN A 241 22.66 -5.22 19.59
CA GLN A 241 23.49 -6.05 18.71
C GLN A 241 24.50 -5.18 17.96
N LEU A 242 25.74 -5.64 17.88
CA LEU A 242 26.74 -5.03 16.99
C LEU A 242 26.28 -5.27 15.55
N ILE A 243 26.02 -4.19 14.82
CA ILE A 243 25.56 -4.26 13.43
C ILE A 243 26.53 -3.60 12.45
N ALA A 244 27.41 -2.72 12.94
CA ALA A 244 28.36 -2.01 12.10
C ALA A 244 29.59 -1.52 12.88
N ILE A 245 30.62 -1.10 12.15
CA ILE A 245 31.82 -0.45 12.68
C ILE A 245 32.06 0.82 11.87
N ILE A 246 32.34 1.94 12.55
CA ILE A 246 32.98 3.10 11.92
C ILE A 246 34.45 3.09 12.27
N ALA A 247 35.32 3.35 11.30
CA ALA A 247 36.74 3.43 11.54
C ALA A 247 37.39 4.59 10.79
N VAL A 248 38.49 5.06 11.34
CA VAL A 248 39.38 6.05 10.73
C VAL A 248 40.82 5.56 10.81
N ASP A 249 41.59 5.86 9.77
CA ASP A 249 43.02 5.60 9.73
C ASP A 249 43.83 6.84 9.35
N SER A 250 45.11 6.84 9.74
CA SER A 250 46.05 7.89 9.38
C SER A 250 47.42 7.31 9.04
N LYS A 251 48.14 8.02 8.16
CA LYS A 251 49.55 7.74 7.83
C LYS A 251 50.50 8.29 8.89
N VAL A 252 49.99 9.01 9.88
CA VAL A 252 50.76 9.61 10.98
C VAL A 252 50.54 8.74 12.23
N ALA A 253 51.63 8.42 12.94
CA ALA A 253 51.55 7.75 14.25
C ALA A 253 51.00 8.73 15.30
N ASP A 254 50.35 8.20 16.34
CA ASP A 254 49.73 8.99 17.42
C ASP A 254 48.74 10.07 16.92
N ALA A 255 48.15 9.89 15.74
CA ALA A 255 47.22 10.87 15.17
C ALA A 255 45.87 10.93 15.91
N PHE A 256 45.57 9.93 16.73
CA PHE A 256 44.28 9.78 17.40
C PHE A 256 44.46 9.54 18.89
N GLY A 257 43.60 10.16 19.70
CA GLY A 257 43.53 9.96 21.13
C GLY A 257 42.19 9.38 21.59
N ILE A 258 42.01 9.32 22.91
CA ILE A 258 40.78 8.81 23.53
C ILE A 258 39.58 9.72 23.18
N GLU A 259 39.81 11.02 23.02
CA GLU A 259 38.82 11.99 22.57
C GLU A 259 38.29 11.68 21.17
N THR A 260 39.11 11.07 20.30
CA THR A 260 38.67 10.58 18.98
C THR A 260 37.65 9.46 19.13
N ILE A 261 37.86 8.52 20.06
CA ILE A 261 36.90 7.44 20.35
C ILE A 261 35.55 8.03 20.79
N TYR A 262 35.56 8.98 21.73
CA TYR A 262 34.32 9.59 22.21
C TYR A 262 33.61 10.39 21.12
N SER A 263 34.36 11.11 20.29
CA SER A 263 33.81 11.89 19.19
C SER A 263 33.21 10.98 18.10
N LEU A 264 33.92 9.91 17.72
CA LEU A 264 33.37 8.86 16.84
C LEU A 264 32.14 8.19 17.47
N GLY A 265 32.14 7.95 18.78
CA GLY A 265 30.96 7.46 19.50
C GLY A 265 29.74 8.37 19.35
N ARG A 266 29.92 9.70 19.31
CA ARG A 266 28.83 10.66 19.02
C ARG A 266 28.35 10.55 17.57
N PHE A 267 29.26 10.40 16.61
CA PHE A 267 28.88 10.13 15.20
C PHE A 267 28.14 8.81 15.06
N VAL A 268 28.60 7.75 15.71
CA VAL A 268 27.91 6.45 15.80
C VAL A 268 26.50 6.62 16.32
N ARG A 269 26.31 7.42 17.39
CA ARG A 269 24.99 7.70 17.94
C ARG A 269 24.08 8.39 16.93
N VAL A 270 24.58 9.39 16.20
CA VAL A 270 23.83 10.08 15.13
C VAL A 270 23.46 9.11 14.01
N ILE A 271 24.42 8.31 13.52
CA ILE A 271 24.17 7.30 12.48
C ILE A 271 23.11 6.29 12.95
N THR A 272 23.17 5.85 14.21
CA THR A 272 22.18 4.93 14.79
C THR A 272 20.77 5.54 14.82
N MET A 273 20.64 6.81 15.19
CA MET A 273 19.36 7.53 15.14
C MET A 273 18.84 7.65 13.70
N ILE A 274 19.73 7.91 12.74
CA ILE A 274 19.38 7.98 11.31
C ILE A 274 18.88 6.61 10.82
N ILE A 275 19.57 5.50 11.15
CA ILE A 275 19.12 4.14 10.82
C ILE A 275 17.71 3.90 11.37
N SER A 276 17.47 4.21 12.64
CA SER A 276 16.15 4.10 13.28
C SER A 276 15.07 4.89 12.53
N LEU A 277 15.33 6.15 12.17
CA LEU A 277 14.38 7.00 11.45
C LEU A 277 14.07 6.46 10.04
N PHE A 278 15.08 5.91 9.34
CA PHE A 278 14.86 5.30 8.04
C PHE A 278 14.05 4.01 8.12
N GLU A 279 14.29 3.18 9.13
CA GLU A 279 13.48 1.97 9.38
C GLU A 279 12.04 2.32 9.74
N GLU A 280 11.83 3.31 10.62
CA GLU A 280 10.50 3.79 10.99
C GLU A 280 9.75 4.35 9.77
N LYS A 281 10.39 5.23 9.00
CA LYS A 281 9.82 5.78 7.76
C LYS A 281 9.46 4.69 6.75
N HIS A 282 10.27 3.65 6.63
CA HIS A 282 9.99 2.53 5.73
C HIS A 282 8.76 1.73 6.22
N SER A 283 8.70 1.43 7.52
CA SER A 283 7.56 0.75 8.15
C SER A 283 6.26 1.54 8.04
N GLU A 284 6.33 2.86 8.25
CA GLU A 284 5.19 3.76 8.07
C GLU A 284 4.73 3.79 6.60
N SER A 285 5.66 3.88 5.65
CA SER A 285 5.33 3.84 4.22
C SER A 285 4.62 2.54 3.82
N ILE A 286 5.10 1.39 4.31
CA ILE A 286 4.44 0.10 4.08
C ILE A 286 3.04 0.09 4.69
N SER A 287 2.89 0.61 5.91
CA SER A 287 1.61 0.66 6.63
C SER A 287 0.59 1.55 5.91
N GLN A 288 1.01 2.70 5.39
CA GLN A 288 0.19 3.59 4.56
C GLN A 288 -0.25 2.91 3.26
N GLN A 289 0.66 2.23 2.57
CA GLN A 289 0.34 1.48 1.36
C GLN A 289 -0.68 0.37 1.64
N ARG A 290 -0.47 -0.40 2.71
CA ARG A 290 -1.38 -1.44 3.17
C ARG A 290 -2.77 -0.91 3.50
N LEU A 291 -2.85 0.20 4.23
CA LEU A 291 -4.12 0.85 4.55
C LEU A 291 -4.87 1.28 3.28
N LYS A 292 -4.16 1.90 2.33
CA LYS A 292 -4.74 2.29 1.04
C LYS A 292 -5.30 1.09 0.28
N GLY A 293 -4.61 -0.05 0.33
CA GLY A 293 -5.07 -1.30 -0.29
C GLY A 293 -6.37 -1.80 0.31
N ILE A 294 -6.48 -1.80 1.64
CA ILE A 294 -7.69 -2.20 2.37
C ILE A 294 -8.85 -1.21 2.10
N LEU A 295 -8.60 0.10 2.19
CA LEU A 295 -9.63 1.12 1.91
C LEU A 295 -10.14 1.04 0.47
N GLY A 296 -9.28 0.66 -0.47
CA GLY A 296 -9.66 0.41 -1.87
C GLY A 296 -10.68 -0.74 -2.06
N LEU A 297 -10.85 -1.61 -1.06
CA LEU A 297 -11.83 -2.71 -1.05
C LEU A 297 -13.11 -2.35 -0.29
N ILE A 298 -12.99 -1.60 0.81
CA ILE A 298 -14.11 -1.30 1.72
C ILE A 298 -14.90 -0.06 1.28
N ASN A 299 -14.43 0.69 0.28
CA ASN A 299 -15.09 1.91 -0.17
C ASN A 299 -16.61 1.69 -0.44
N PRO A 300 -17.52 2.34 0.32
CA PRO A 300 -18.96 2.13 0.22
C PRO A 300 -19.55 2.43 -1.18
N GLU A 301 -18.88 3.30 -1.94
CA GLU A 301 -19.30 3.64 -3.32
C GLU A 301 -18.98 2.52 -4.32
N LYS A 302 -18.15 1.55 -3.94
CA LYS A 302 -17.67 0.50 -4.82
C LYS A 302 -18.66 -0.64 -4.84
N ILE A 303 -19.56 -0.61 -5.82
CA ILE A 303 -20.52 -1.68 -6.08
C ILE A 303 -19.88 -2.70 -7.03
N PHE A 304 -19.79 -3.95 -6.58
CA PHE A 304 -19.36 -5.06 -7.43
C PHE A 304 -20.58 -5.60 -8.19
N ASN A 305 -20.66 -5.31 -9.49
CA ASN A 305 -21.77 -5.77 -10.33
C ASN A 305 -21.51 -7.16 -10.90
N THR A 306 -20.25 -7.46 -11.21
CA THR A 306 -19.81 -8.74 -11.76
C THR A 306 -18.71 -9.38 -10.92
N GLU A 307 -18.52 -10.69 -11.10
CA GLU A 307 -17.43 -11.43 -10.45
C GLU A 307 -16.05 -10.86 -10.89
N GLU A 308 -15.93 -10.42 -12.14
CA GLU A 308 -14.71 -9.83 -12.68
C GLU A 308 -14.34 -8.51 -12.01
N ASP A 309 -15.34 -7.68 -11.68
CA ASP A 309 -15.12 -6.41 -10.94
C ASP A 309 -14.53 -6.69 -9.55
N LEU A 310 -15.08 -7.71 -8.87
CA LEU A 310 -14.59 -8.15 -7.57
C LEU A 310 -13.16 -8.68 -7.69
N ILE A 311 -12.89 -9.60 -8.61
CA ILE A 311 -11.56 -10.18 -8.82
C ILE A 311 -10.52 -9.09 -9.11
N THR A 312 -10.86 -8.13 -9.97
CA THR A 312 -9.98 -7.00 -10.31
C THR A 312 -9.72 -6.11 -9.10
N ALA A 313 -10.73 -5.85 -8.28
CA ALA A 313 -10.56 -5.08 -7.05
C ALA A 313 -9.68 -5.81 -6.03
N VAL A 314 -9.85 -7.12 -5.86
CA VAL A 314 -8.97 -7.96 -5.01
C VAL A 314 -7.54 -7.89 -5.52
N GLN A 315 -7.30 -8.07 -6.83
CA GLN A 315 -5.98 -7.97 -7.43
C GLN A 315 -5.30 -6.62 -7.14
N ASN A 316 -6.01 -5.51 -7.36
CA ASN A 316 -5.47 -4.18 -7.14
C ASN A 316 -5.16 -3.91 -5.67
N ALA A 317 -5.96 -4.44 -4.76
CA ALA A 317 -5.72 -4.32 -3.33
C ALA A 317 -4.49 -5.13 -2.90
N VAL A 318 -4.37 -6.38 -3.33
CA VAL A 318 -3.25 -7.24 -2.91
C VAL A 318 -1.88 -6.74 -3.40
N HIS A 319 -1.82 -6.01 -4.52
CA HIS A 319 -0.61 -5.28 -4.94
C HIS A 319 -0.11 -4.26 -3.91
N GLN A 320 -1.00 -3.74 -3.06
CA GLN A 320 -0.68 -2.77 -2.02
C GLN A 320 -0.46 -3.43 -0.64
N LEU A 321 -0.89 -4.69 -0.46
CA LEU A 321 -0.78 -5.38 0.83
C LEU A 321 0.62 -5.92 1.10
N ILE A 322 1.26 -6.46 0.07
CA ILE A 322 2.58 -7.09 0.19
C ILE A 322 3.29 -7.08 -1.17
N PHE A 323 4.62 -7.10 -1.14
CA PHE A 323 5.42 -7.29 -2.35
C PHE A 323 5.36 -8.74 -2.82
N TRP A 324 5.29 -8.96 -4.12
CA TRP A 324 5.33 -10.30 -4.72
C TRP A 324 5.77 -10.19 -6.19
N ASP A 325 6.40 -11.26 -6.67
CA ASP A 325 6.83 -11.43 -8.06
C ASP A 325 5.76 -12.16 -8.89
N ALA A 326 5.06 -13.13 -8.28
CA ALA A 326 3.89 -13.77 -8.86
C ALA A 326 2.75 -13.89 -7.84
N PHE A 327 1.52 -13.78 -8.34
CA PHE A 327 0.28 -13.86 -7.57
C PHE A 327 -0.70 -14.80 -8.26
N ALA A 328 -1.38 -15.62 -7.47
CA ALA A 328 -2.53 -16.39 -7.94
C ALA A 328 -3.69 -16.25 -6.96
N PHE A 329 -4.87 -15.94 -7.48
CA PHE A 329 -6.12 -16.05 -6.75
C PHE A 329 -6.79 -17.36 -7.13
N VAL A 330 -6.91 -18.24 -6.14
CA VAL A 330 -7.70 -19.47 -6.21
C VAL A 330 -9.08 -19.19 -5.64
N TYR A 331 -10.14 -19.58 -6.35
CA TYR A 331 -11.52 -19.34 -5.94
C TYR A 331 -12.32 -20.63 -5.97
N TYR A 332 -13.22 -20.78 -5.00
CA TYR A 332 -14.14 -21.90 -4.96
C TYR A 332 -15.30 -21.68 -5.94
N ARG A 333 -15.45 -22.57 -6.92
CA ARG A 333 -16.57 -22.56 -7.87
C ARG A 333 -17.71 -23.43 -7.32
N PRO A 334 -18.82 -22.86 -6.83
CA PRO A 334 -19.85 -23.65 -6.12
C PRO A 334 -20.56 -24.67 -7.01
N LEU A 335 -20.79 -24.34 -8.28
CA LEU A 335 -21.46 -25.23 -9.24
C LEU A 335 -20.62 -26.46 -9.59
N GLU A 336 -19.29 -26.30 -9.63
CA GLU A 336 -18.35 -27.39 -9.95
C GLU A 336 -17.80 -28.11 -8.71
N GLN A 337 -18.01 -27.53 -7.52
CA GLN A 337 -17.45 -27.99 -6.24
C GLN A 337 -15.92 -28.13 -6.27
N LYS A 338 -15.25 -27.22 -6.97
CA LYS A 338 -13.79 -27.24 -7.17
C LYS A 338 -13.16 -25.89 -6.89
N PHE A 339 -11.94 -25.92 -6.37
CA PHE A 339 -11.08 -24.74 -6.29
C PHE A 339 -10.29 -24.61 -7.58
N LYS A 340 -10.31 -23.42 -8.19
CA LYS A 340 -9.59 -23.15 -9.43
C LYS A 340 -8.82 -21.85 -9.38
N THR A 341 -7.72 -21.78 -10.10
CA THR A 341 -7.04 -20.50 -10.35
C THR A 341 -7.92 -19.63 -11.26
N ILE A 342 -8.30 -18.45 -10.78
CA ILE A 342 -9.18 -17.51 -11.52
C ILE A 342 -8.51 -16.18 -11.84
N ARG A 343 -7.38 -15.89 -11.18
CA ARG A 343 -6.52 -14.77 -11.54
C ARG A 343 -5.07 -15.16 -11.33
N ILE A 344 -4.23 -14.89 -12.31
CA ILE A 344 -2.79 -15.03 -12.20
C ILE A 344 -2.16 -13.74 -12.69
N VAL A 345 -1.21 -13.22 -11.91
CA VAL A 345 -0.34 -12.14 -12.32
C VAL A 345 1.09 -12.62 -12.12
N ASN A 346 1.87 -12.65 -13.18
CA ASN A 346 3.27 -13.04 -13.13
C ASN A 346 4.10 -11.87 -13.66
N ASN A 347 4.83 -11.20 -12.76
CA ASN A 347 5.69 -10.07 -13.10
C ASN A 347 7.11 -10.54 -13.50
N THR A 348 7.31 -11.85 -13.68
CA THR A 348 8.59 -12.45 -14.07
C THR A 348 8.52 -12.95 -15.52
N SER A 349 9.69 -13.20 -16.12
CA SER A 349 9.81 -13.88 -17.41
C SER A 349 9.76 -15.42 -17.30
N LEU A 350 9.65 -15.95 -16.08
CA LEU A 350 9.68 -17.38 -15.79
C LEU A 350 8.27 -17.97 -15.87
N LYS A 351 8.17 -19.27 -16.10
CA LYS A 351 6.88 -19.93 -16.22
C LYS A 351 6.17 -20.04 -14.87
N TYR A 352 4.85 -19.90 -14.92
CA TYR A 352 3.96 -19.99 -13.77
C TYR A 352 2.62 -20.62 -14.17
N VAL A 353 1.80 -21.00 -13.20
CA VAL A 353 0.51 -21.66 -13.44
C VAL A 353 -0.46 -20.80 -14.25
N GLY A 354 -1.31 -21.46 -15.04
CA GLY A 354 -2.30 -20.83 -15.91
C GLY A 354 -3.67 -20.65 -15.27
N HIS A 355 -4.55 -19.93 -15.98
CA HIS A 355 -5.94 -19.71 -15.58
C HIS A 355 -6.76 -21.00 -15.70
N ASN A 356 -7.73 -21.17 -14.81
CA ASN A 356 -8.67 -22.30 -14.76
C ASN A 356 -8.02 -23.66 -14.45
N LEU A 357 -6.88 -23.65 -13.75
CA LEU A 357 -6.24 -24.86 -13.24
C LEU A 357 -7.03 -25.36 -12.04
N ASP A 358 -7.46 -26.63 -12.07
CA ASP A 358 -8.05 -27.31 -10.92
C ASP A 358 -6.97 -27.51 -9.85
N VAL A 359 -7.23 -27.01 -8.64
CA VAL A 359 -6.32 -27.17 -7.50
C VAL A 359 -6.53 -28.53 -6.85
N GLU A 360 -5.46 -29.32 -6.78
CA GLU A 360 -5.48 -30.62 -6.11
C GLU A 360 -5.32 -30.43 -4.60
N LEU A 361 -6.27 -30.93 -3.81
CA LEU A 361 -6.28 -30.71 -2.36
C LEU A 361 -5.19 -31.52 -1.62
N ASN A 362 -4.85 -32.70 -2.14
CA ASN A 362 -3.90 -33.60 -1.51
C ASN A 362 -2.49 -33.42 -2.08
N GLY A 363 -1.50 -33.29 -1.18
CA GLY A 363 -0.09 -33.24 -1.56
C GLY A 363 0.36 -31.91 -2.17
N THR A 364 -0.44 -30.84 -2.09
CA THR A 364 -0.07 -29.50 -2.55
C THR A 364 -0.11 -28.48 -1.39
N LEU A 365 0.67 -27.41 -1.50
CA LEU A 365 0.72 -26.35 -0.49
C LEU A 365 -0.61 -25.60 -0.37
N VAL A 366 -1.23 -25.25 -1.50
CA VAL A 366 -2.54 -24.59 -1.54
C VAL A 366 -3.62 -25.53 -1.01
N GLY A 367 -3.61 -26.80 -1.42
CA GLY A 367 -4.53 -27.82 -0.90
C GLY A 367 -4.45 -27.98 0.61
N LYS A 368 -3.24 -28.00 1.17
CA LYS A 368 -3.05 -28.01 2.64
C LYS A 368 -3.65 -26.78 3.31
N SER A 369 -3.48 -25.59 2.73
CA SER A 369 -4.10 -24.36 3.24
C SER A 369 -5.62 -24.42 3.19
N ILE A 370 -6.19 -24.98 2.12
CA ILE A 370 -7.64 -25.16 1.96
C ILE A 370 -8.19 -26.09 3.04
N ILE A 371 -7.60 -27.27 3.20
CA ILE A 371 -8.08 -28.31 4.12
C ILE A 371 -7.97 -27.86 5.59
N THR A 372 -6.83 -27.26 5.95
CA THR A 372 -6.58 -26.88 7.36
C THR A 372 -7.22 -25.54 7.74
N GLY A 373 -7.59 -24.73 6.74
CA GLY A 373 -7.99 -23.35 6.95
C GLY A 373 -6.88 -22.45 7.52
N MET A 374 -5.62 -22.87 7.44
CA MET A 374 -4.47 -22.14 7.98
C MET A 374 -3.59 -21.56 6.86
N PRO A 375 -2.95 -20.40 7.11
CA PRO A 375 -1.89 -19.91 6.24
C PRO A 375 -0.75 -20.92 6.11
N VAL A 376 -0.21 -21.07 4.90
CA VAL A 376 1.00 -21.86 4.63
C VAL A 376 2.08 -20.91 4.17
N LYS A 377 3.25 -20.96 4.81
CA LYS A 377 4.42 -20.15 4.47
C LYS A 377 5.62 -21.08 4.25
N ILE A 378 6.32 -20.91 3.13
CA ILE A 378 7.57 -21.60 2.80
C ILE A 378 8.64 -20.53 2.51
N ASP A 379 9.69 -20.48 3.33
CA ASP A 379 10.77 -19.50 3.19
C ASP A 379 11.73 -19.80 2.03
N ASP A 380 11.92 -21.09 1.70
CA ASP A 380 12.76 -21.55 0.60
C ASP A 380 12.10 -22.74 -0.11
N THR A 381 11.52 -22.51 -1.29
CA THR A 381 10.88 -23.56 -2.08
C THR A 381 11.88 -24.49 -2.77
N SER A 382 13.17 -24.12 -2.84
CA SER A 382 14.22 -24.99 -3.38
C SER A 382 14.72 -26.02 -2.37
N ALA A 383 14.37 -25.85 -1.08
CA ALA A 383 14.81 -26.75 -0.01
C ALA A 383 14.17 -28.15 -0.09
N ASN A 384 13.03 -28.29 -0.78
CA ASN A 384 12.37 -29.57 -1.01
C ASN A 384 11.50 -29.50 -2.27
N VAL A 385 11.02 -30.65 -2.76
CA VAL A 385 10.09 -30.67 -3.90
C VAL A 385 8.68 -30.36 -3.40
N TYR A 386 8.32 -29.08 -3.42
CA TYR A 386 6.96 -28.63 -3.08
C TYR A 386 6.11 -28.52 -4.33
N LYS A 387 4.90 -29.10 -4.30
CA LYS A 387 3.85 -28.85 -5.29
C LYS A 387 2.96 -27.72 -4.79
N ARG A 388 2.80 -26.64 -5.57
CA ARG A 388 2.07 -25.46 -5.14
C ARG A 388 0.56 -25.68 -5.29
N PHE A 389 0.10 -25.99 -6.50
CA PHE A 389 -1.33 -26.04 -6.87
C PHE A 389 -1.81 -27.43 -7.30
N ALA A 390 -1.00 -28.18 -8.03
CA ALA A 390 -1.34 -29.50 -8.58
C ALA A 390 -0.08 -30.38 -8.68
N GLN A 391 -0.25 -31.70 -8.86
CA GLN A 391 0.89 -32.61 -9.01
C GLN A 391 1.68 -32.32 -10.29
N VAL A 392 0.96 -31.92 -11.33
CA VAL A 392 1.50 -31.42 -12.60
C VAL A 392 1.26 -29.92 -12.67
N GLU A 393 2.33 -29.14 -12.53
CA GLU A 393 2.31 -27.67 -12.63
C GLU A 393 3.51 -27.18 -13.42
N ASP A 394 3.34 -26.10 -14.19
CA ASP A 394 4.39 -25.50 -15.03
C ASP A 394 4.98 -24.26 -14.32
N VAL A 395 5.69 -24.50 -13.21
CA VAL A 395 6.39 -23.47 -12.43
C VAL A 395 7.89 -23.67 -12.59
N SER A 396 8.61 -22.65 -13.07
CA SER A 396 10.04 -22.75 -13.40
C SER A 396 10.96 -21.93 -12.50
N PHE A 397 10.54 -21.59 -11.29
CA PHE A 397 11.33 -20.80 -10.35
C PHE A 397 11.12 -21.20 -8.90
N ASP A 398 12.08 -20.80 -8.07
CA ASP A 398 12.07 -20.98 -6.63
C ASP A 398 12.24 -19.66 -5.88
N GLY A 399 11.91 -19.67 -4.60
CA GLY A 399 12.09 -18.54 -3.69
C GLY A 399 11.24 -18.74 -2.44
N SER A 400 10.32 -17.82 -2.16
CA SER A 400 9.38 -17.91 -1.04
C SER A 400 7.94 -18.00 -1.53
N PHE A 401 7.12 -18.76 -0.81
CA PHE A 401 5.71 -19.00 -1.12
C PHE A 401 4.82 -18.74 0.10
N ILE A 402 3.68 -18.09 -0.10
CA ILE A 402 2.60 -18.00 0.88
C ILE A 402 1.27 -18.36 0.23
N ALA A 403 0.45 -19.14 0.95
CA ALA A 403 -0.98 -19.31 0.70
C ALA A 403 -1.78 -18.81 1.91
N ILE A 404 -2.69 -17.86 1.69
CA ILE A 404 -3.60 -17.30 2.71
C ILE A 404 -5.04 -17.69 2.35
N PRO A 405 -5.71 -18.51 3.17
CA PRO A 405 -7.08 -18.92 2.88
C PRO A 405 -8.07 -17.77 3.18
N LEU A 406 -9.15 -17.72 2.40
CA LEU A 406 -10.23 -16.76 2.51
C LEU A 406 -11.42 -17.42 3.20
N ILE A 407 -11.45 -17.32 4.53
CA ILE A 407 -12.44 -18.03 5.36
C ILE A 407 -13.40 -17.04 5.99
N TYR A 408 -14.69 -17.33 5.86
CA TYR A 408 -15.74 -16.62 6.55
C TYR A 408 -16.82 -17.62 6.99
N ASN A 409 -17.29 -17.53 8.24
CA ASN A 409 -18.24 -18.48 8.83
C ASN A 409 -17.88 -19.97 8.57
N GLU A 410 -16.63 -20.34 8.83
CA GLU A 410 -16.08 -21.70 8.63
C GLU A 410 -16.06 -22.21 7.18
N GLN A 411 -16.53 -21.42 6.21
CA GLN A 411 -16.47 -21.73 4.80
C GLN A 411 -15.25 -21.08 4.14
N ASN A 412 -14.53 -21.84 3.32
CA ASN A 412 -13.41 -21.36 2.52
C ASN A 412 -13.89 -20.96 1.12
N TYR A 413 -13.74 -19.68 0.78
CA TYR A 413 -14.13 -19.11 -0.53
C TYR A 413 -12.98 -19.08 -1.54
N GLY A 414 -11.74 -19.33 -1.11
CA GLY A 414 -10.57 -19.25 -1.97
C GLY A 414 -9.26 -19.13 -1.22
N VAL A 415 -8.17 -18.98 -1.96
CA VAL A 415 -6.83 -18.78 -1.41
C VAL A 415 -6.10 -17.72 -2.21
N LEU A 416 -5.49 -16.76 -1.50
CA LEU A 416 -4.55 -15.81 -2.08
C LEU A 416 -3.14 -16.39 -1.98
N CYS A 417 -2.48 -16.56 -3.13
CA CYS A 417 -1.14 -17.13 -3.20
C CYS A 417 -0.15 -16.06 -3.67
N PHE A 418 0.93 -15.90 -2.92
CA PHE A 418 2.00 -14.92 -3.18
C PHE A 418 3.34 -15.64 -3.29
N GLU A 419 4.08 -15.34 -4.35
CA GLU A 419 5.43 -15.85 -4.55
C GLU A 419 6.43 -14.73 -4.75
N SER A 420 7.65 -14.93 -4.24
CA SER A 420 8.80 -14.11 -4.56
C SER A 420 9.98 -14.99 -4.98
N LEU A 421 10.78 -14.50 -5.93
CA LEU A 421 12.07 -15.09 -6.31
C LEU A 421 13.11 -15.02 -5.18
N LYS A 422 12.89 -14.14 -4.19
CA LYS A 422 13.75 -14.02 -3.01
C LYS A 422 13.36 -15.06 -1.98
N ARG A 423 14.36 -15.71 -1.39
CA ARG A 423 14.19 -16.57 -0.21
C ARG A 423 14.00 -15.73 1.04
N ASN A 424 13.25 -16.24 2.02
CA ASN A 424 12.88 -15.54 3.25
C ASN A 424 12.28 -14.15 2.97
N ALA A 425 11.51 -14.01 1.88
CA ALA A 425 10.95 -12.72 1.48
C ALA A 425 9.89 -12.20 2.45
N TYR A 426 9.29 -13.09 3.24
CA TYR A 426 8.11 -12.81 4.04
C TYR A 426 8.30 -13.09 5.52
N THR A 427 7.84 -12.18 6.35
CA THR A 427 7.93 -12.28 7.81
C THR A 427 6.64 -12.86 8.40
N ASN A 428 6.67 -13.31 9.66
CA ASN A 428 5.45 -13.78 10.33
C ASN A 428 4.46 -12.64 10.59
N SER A 429 4.94 -11.40 10.79
CA SER A 429 4.07 -10.22 10.89
C SER A 429 3.34 -9.96 9.58
N ASP A 430 3.96 -10.21 8.42
CA ASP A 430 3.28 -10.16 7.12
C ASP A 430 2.14 -11.18 7.04
N ILE A 431 2.37 -12.42 7.50
CA ILE A 431 1.32 -13.46 7.53
C ILE A 431 0.16 -13.06 8.44
N HIS A 432 0.45 -12.54 9.63
CA HIS A 432 -0.58 -12.07 10.55
C HIS A 432 -1.39 -10.91 9.96
N PHE A 433 -0.73 -9.95 9.33
CA PHE A 433 -1.38 -8.85 8.62
C PHE A 433 -2.27 -9.35 7.47
N LEU A 434 -1.73 -10.21 6.60
CA LEU A 434 -2.46 -10.75 5.46
C LEU A 434 -3.65 -11.59 5.90
N LYS A 435 -3.54 -12.35 7.00
CA LYS A 435 -4.68 -13.08 7.58
C LYS A 435 -5.80 -12.13 8.02
N SER A 436 -5.46 -11.01 8.67
CA SER A 436 -6.45 -9.99 9.05
C SER A 436 -7.10 -9.33 7.82
N ALA A 437 -6.31 -8.99 6.81
CA ALA A 437 -6.82 -8.45 5.55
C ALA A 437 -7.69 -9.47 4.79
N ALA A 438 -7.30 -10.75 4.81
CA ALA A 438 -8.03 -11.86 4.23
C ALA A 438 -9.42 -12.02 4.85
N ASN A 439 -9.59 -11.77 6.16
CA ASN A 439 -10.92 -11.82 6.79
C ASN A 439 -11.89 -10.79 6.17
N ILE A 440 -11.40 -9.57 5.89
CA ILE A 440 -12.18 -8.51 5.24
C ILE A 440 -12.54 -8.94 3.81
N LEU A 441 -11.55 -9.42 3.06
CA LEU A 441 -11.75 -9.93 1.71
C LEU A 441 -12.75 -11.10 1.66
N SER A 442 -12.66 -12.00 2.62
CA SER A 442 -13.56 -13.15 2.75
C SER A 442 -15.00 -12.70 2.98
N PHE A 443 -15.20 -11.70 3.84
CA PHE A 443 -16.52 -11.11 4.04
C PHE A 443 -17.07 -10.45 2.76
N ILE A 444 -16.25 -9.70 2.03
CA ILE A 444 -16.66 -9.05 0.77
C ILE A 444 -17.06 -10.12 -0.27
N ILE A 445 -16.24 -11.16 -0.44
CA ILE A 445 -16.51 -12.26 -1.36
C ILE A 445 -17.77 -13.03 -0.95
N HIS A 446 -17.93 -13.33 0.34
CA HIS A 446 -19.15 -13.95 0.87
C HIS A 446 -20.38 -13.08 0.57
N SER A 447 -20.32 -11.78 0.86
CA SER A 447 -21.42 -10.84 0.62
C SER A 447 -21.82 -10.82 -0.86
N PHE A 448 -20.83 -10.70 -1.75
CA PHE A 448 -21.06 -10.74 -3.20
C PHE A 448 -21.68 -12.07 -3.64
N SER A 449 -21.10 -13.20 -3.23
CA SER A 449 -21.59 -14.54 -3.58
C SER A 449 -23.04 -14.77 -3.11
N THR A 450 -23.35 -14.35 -1.88
CA THR A 450 -24.70 -14.42 -1.31
C THR A 450 -25.69 -13.53 -2.07
N GLN A 451 -25.29 -12.31 -2.45
CA GLN A 451 -26.14 -11.44 -3.28
C GLN A 451 -26.39 -12.03 -4.66
N THR A 452 -25.36 -12.59 -5.32
CA THR A 452 -25.51 -13.28 -6.61
C THR A 452 -26.45 -14.47 -6.50
N LEU A 453 -26.30 -15.28 -5.45
CA LEU A 453 -27.16 -16.43 -5.20
C LEU A 453 -28.61 -15.99 -4.95
N LEU A 454 -28.83 -14.95 -4.13
CA LEU A 454 -30.16 -14.39 -3.88
C LEU A 454 -30.79 -13.88 -5.17
N LYS A 455 -30.06 -13.11 -5.99
CA LYS A 455 -30.53 -12.68 -7.32
C LYS A 455 -30.89 -13.87 -8.21
N SER A 456 -30.13 -14.95 -8.17
CA SER A 456 -30.44 -16.16 -8.96
C SER A 456 -31.74 -16.84 -8.51
N TYR A 457 -32.04 -16.85 -7.20
CA TYR A 457 -33.32 -17.34 -6.68
C TYR A 457 -34.47 -16.40 -7.01
N LEU A 458 -34.20 -15.09 -7.09
CA LEU A 458 -35.16 -14.10 -7.54
C LEU A 458 -35.34 -14.09 -9.06
N ALA A 459 -34.57 -14.84 -9.86
CA ALA A 459 -34.69 -14.78 -11.32
C ALA A 459 -35.73 -15.78 -11.89
N VAL A 460 -36.10 -16.78 -11.11
CA VAL A 460 -36.97 -17.89 -11.52
C VAL A 460 -38.13 -18.07 -10.55
N ASP A 461 -39.28 -18.47 -11.07
CA ASP A 461 -40.42 -18.88 -10.26
C ASP A 461 -40.11 -20.22 -9.56
N ILE A 462 -40.37 -20.28 -8.25
CA ILE A 462 -39.99 -21.43 -7.40
C ILE A 462 -40.82 -22.67 -7.77
N GLU A 463 -42.09 -22.50 -8.15
CA GLU A 463 -43.02 -23.60 -8.43
C GLU A 463 -42.79 -24.20 -9.83
N THR A 464 -42.52 -23.37 -10.82
CA THR A 464 -42.42 -23.80 -12.22
C THR A 464 -40.98 -23.86 -12.77
N ARG A 465 -40.00 -23.30 -12.05
CA ARG A 465 -38.58 -23.15 -12.50
C ARG A 465 -38.41 -22.36 -13.79
N THR A 466 -39.45 -21.64 -14.22
CA THR A 466 -39.41 -20.74 -15.38
C THR A 466 -38.90 -19.37 -14.94
N LEU A 467 -38.56 -18.48 -15.89
CA LEU A 467 -38.24 -17.09 -15.53
C LEU A 467 -39.42 -16.47 -14.77
N ASN A 468 -39.14 -15.62 -13.78
CA ASN A 468 -40.20 -14.80 -13.18
C ASN A 468 -40.53 -13.60 -14.09
N GLU A 469 -41.55 -12.83 -13.72
CA GLU A 469 -42.05 -11.72 -14.53
C GLU A 469 -40.97 -10.67 -14.86
N GLU A 470 -40.22 -10.25 -13.85
CA GLU A 470 -39.18 -9.22 -13.99
C GLU A 470 -38.05 -9.70 -14.92
N THR A 471 -37.55 -10.92 -14.70
CA THR A 471 -36.46 -11.48 -15.52
C THR A 471 -36.90 -11.77 -16.95
N PHE A 472 -38.15 -12.19 -17.15
CA PHE A 472 -38.71 -12.37 -18.49
C PHE A 472 -38.75 -11.05 -19.25
N LYS A 473 -39.22 -9.96 -18.62
CA LYS A 473 -39.27 -8.63 -19.23
C LYS A 473 -37.87 -8.08 -19.55
N GLU A 474 -36.91 -8.24 -18.64
CA GLU A 474 -35.53 -7.81 -18.85
C GLU A 474 -34.85 -8.53 -20.03
N ARG A 475 -34.98 -9.87 -20.09
CA ARG A 475 -34.43 -10.66 -21.20
C ARG A 475 -35.14 -10.39 -22.52
N LEU A 476 -36.46 -10.23 -22.48
CA LEU A 476 -37.25 -9.85 -23.65
C LEU A 476 -36.76 -8.50 -24.20
N SER A 477 -36.57 -7.48 -23.35
CA SER A 477 -36.02 -6.18 -23.77
C SER A 477 -34.68 -6.33 -24.50
N SER A 478 -33.77 -7.13 -23.93
CA SER A 478 -32.46 -7.39 -24.52
C SER A 478 -32.55 -8.08 -25.89
N ASP A 479 -33.44 -9.06 -26.04
CA ASP A 479 -33.59 -9.79 -27.29
C ASP A 479 -34.34 -9.00 -28.37
N LEU A 480 -35.24 -8.08 -28.00
CA LEU A 480 -35.86 -7.15 -28.94
C LEU A 480 -34.82 -6.22 -29.58
N ILE A 481 -33.89 -5.69 -28.78
CA ILE A 481 -32.78 -4.87 -29.30
C ILE A 481 -31.94 -5.67 -30.30
N LYS A 482 -31.65 -6.94 -30.01
CA LYS A 482 -30.92 -7.83 -30.93
C LYS A 482 -31.73 -8.12 -32.20
N ALA A 483 -33.03 -8.35 -32.07
CA ALA A 483 -33.92 -8.64 -33.20
C ALA A 483 -34.02 -7.44 -34.16
N GLU A 484 -34.12 -6.22 -33.62
CA GLU A 484 -34.08 -4.96 -34.36
C GLU A 484 -32.76 -4.81 -35.14
N GLN A 485 -31.62 -5.04 -34.48
CA GLN A 485 -30.30 -4.93 -35.10
C GLN A 485 -30.07 -5.95 -36.22
N THR A 486 -30.54 -7.18 -36.02
CA THR A 486 -30.39 -8.29 -36.98
C THR A 486 -31.51 -8.35 -38.02
N LYS A 487 -32.53 -7.49 -37.90
CA LYS A 487 -33.72 -7.42 -38.77
C LYS A 487 -34.44 -8.77 -38.89
N VAL A 488 -34.54 -9.51 -37.79
CA VAL A 488 -35.27 -10.79 -37.73
C VAL A 488 -36.64 -10.60 -37.08
N PRO A 489 -37.66 -11.38 -37.49
CA PRO A 489 -38.98 -11.29 -36.90
C PRO A 489 -39.00 -11.86 -35.47
N GLY A 490 -39.93 -11.39 -34.65
CA GLY A 490 -40.21 -11.96 -33.34
C GLY A 490 -41.68 -11.89 -32.97
N ALA A 491 -42.11 -12.73 -32.02
CA ALA A 491 -43.46 -12.69 -31.49
C ALA A 491 -43.52 -13.12 -30.01
N VAL A 492 -44.53 -12.64 -29.30
CA VAL A 492 -44.83 -13.01 -27.90
C VAL A 492 -46.17 -13.74 -27.85
N ALA A 493 -46.23 -14.83 -27.08
CA ALA A 493 -47.45 -15.55 -26.73
C ALA A 493 -47.69 -15.48 -25.22
N LEU A 494 -48.82 -14.94 -24.81
CA LEU A 494 -49.31 -14.97 -23.43
C LEU A 494 -50.32 -16.10 -23.28
N ILE A 495 -50.06 -17.03 -22.37
CA ILE A 495 -50.81 -18.26 -22.17
C ILE A 495 -51.43 -18.21 -20.77
N ARG A 496 -52.76 -18.17 -20.68
CA ARG A 496 -53.47 -18.21 -19.40
C ARG A 496 -54.20 -19.53 -19.22
N ILE A 497 -54.07 -20.14 -18.06
CA ILE A 497 -54.91 -21.28 -17.64
C ILE A 497 -56.33 -20.75 -17.39
N ASP A 498 -57.32 -21.32 -18.09
CA ASP A 498 -58.71 -20.88 -17.99
C ASP A 498 -59.31 -21.18 -16.60
N ASP A 499 -60.35 -20.46 -16.18
CA ASP A 499 -61.00 -20.65 -14.88
C ASP A 499 -62.03 -21.80 -14.93
N PHE A 500 -62.09 -22.61 -13.86
CA PHE A 500 -62.91 -23.83 -13.78
C PHE A 500 -64.12 -23.61 -12.84
N LEU A 501 -65.07 -22.79 -13.26
CA LEU A 501 -66.21 -22.39 -12.41
C LEU A 501 -67.10 -23.59 -11.96
N GLU A 502 -67.07 -24.73 -12.64
CA GLU A 502 -67.96 -25.87 -12.37
C GLU A 502 -67.33 -27.05 -11.61
N GLN A 503 -66.01 -27.04 -11.33
CA GLN A 503 -65.31 -28.21 -10.78
C GLN A 503 -64.63 -28.01 -9.42
N GLU A 504 -64.53 -26.79 -8.89
CA GLU A 504 -63.95 -26.55 -7.55
C GLU A 504 -64.72 -27.29 -6.44
N SER A 505 -66.02 -27.57 -6.62
CA SER A 505 -66.84 -28.32 -5.67
C SER A 505 -66.64 -29.85 -5.71
N LEU A 506 -65.87 -30.38 -6.67
CA LEU A 506 -65.72 -31.82 -6.94
C LEU A 506 -64.40 -32.43 -6.44
N PHE A 507 -63.53 -31.63 -5.83
CA PHE A 507 -62.20 -32.03 -5.36
C PHE A 507 -62.01 -31.75 -3.85
N ASP A 508 -61.51 -32.74 -3.12
CA ASP A 508 -60.98 -32.53 -1.76
C ASP A 508 -59.56 -31.89 -1.87
N GLY A 509 -59.52 -30.56 -1.98
CA GLY A 509 -58.28 -29.77 -2.01
C GLY A 509 -58.07 -28.97 -3.30
N ASN A 510 -57.04 -28.12 -3.32
CA ASN A 510 -56.73 -27.25 -4.46
C ASN A 510 -55.97 -28.02 -5.57
N PRO A 511 -56.58 -28.26 -6.75
CA PRO A 511 -55.92 -28.98 -7.85
C PRO A 511 -54.85 -28.14 -8.57
N PHE A 512 -54.87 -26.82 -8.38
CA PHE A 512 -54.14 -25.86 -9.18
C PHE A 512 -52.62 -26.08 -9.23
N PRO A 513 -51.90 -26.38 -8.13
CA PRO A 513 -50.44 -26.57 -8.20
C PRO A 513 -50.01 -27.70 -9.16
N LYS A 514 -50.75 -28.82 -9.17
CA LYS A 514 -50.46 -29.94 -10.10
C LYS A 514 -50.75 -29.57 -11.56
N VAL A 515 -51.83 -28.81 -11.78
CA VAL A 515 -52.20 -28.32 -13.11
C VAL A 515 -51.16 -27.36 -13.64
N LEU A 516 -50.75 -26.41 -12.80
CA LEU A 516 -49.73 -25.43 -13.10
C LEU A 516 -48.41 -26.10 -13.51
N MET A 517 -47.92 -27.08 -12.73
CA MET A 517 -46.72 -27.83 -13.09
C MET A 517 -46.89 -28.60 -14.41
N ALA A 518 -48.00 -29.32 -14.59
CA ALA A 518 -48.24 -30.13 -15.78
C ALA A 518 -48.38 -29.28 -17.06
N VAL A 519 -48.97 -28.08 -16.96
CA VAL A 519 -49.06 -27.10 -18.06
C VAL A 519 -47.67 -26.54 -18.34
N SER A 520 -46.94 -26.09 -17.31
CA SER A 520 -45.59 -25.55 -17.45
C SER A 520 -44.63 -26.55 -18.10
N GLU A 521 -44.63 -27.81 -17.66
CA GLU A 521 -43.84 -28.89 -18.28
C GLU A 521 -44.23 -29.15 -19.74
N THR A 522 -45.52 -29.01 -20.08
CA THR A 522 -45.98 -29.21 -21.46
C THR A 522 -45.51 -28.08 -22.35
N ILE A 523 -45.50 -26.84 -21.85
CA ILE A 523 -44.95 -25.68 -22.58
C ILE A 523 -43.43 -25.84 -22.71
N ALA A 524 -42.73 -26.16 -21.64
CA ALA A 524 -41.27 -26.32 -21.60
C ALA A 524 -40.76 -27.35 -22.63
N LYS A 525 -41.49 -28.45 -22.84
CA LYS A 525 -41.14 -29.47 -23.85
C LYS A 525 -41.21 -29.00 -25.29
N GLU A 526 -41.94 -27.91 -25.56
CA GLU A 526 -42.04 -27.31 -26.90
C GLU A 526 -41.04 -26.16 -27.10
N MET A 527 -40.22 -25.83 -26.09
CA MET A 527 -39.26 -24.73 -26.15
C MET A 527 -37.96 -25.16 -26.81
N THR A 528 -37.37 -24.22 -27.55
CA THR A 528 -35.99 -24.31 -28.05
C THR A 528 -35.07 -23.39 -27.25
N PRO A 529 -33.74 -23.52 -27.35
CA PRO A 529 -32.79 -22.58 -26.73
C PRO A 529 -32.94 -21.12 -27.18
N LEU A 530 -33.68 -20.86 -28.27
CA LEU A 530 -33.96 -19.52 -28.80
C LEU A 530 -35.25 -18.91 -28.22
N ASN A 531 -35.96 -19.63 -27.35
CA ASN A 531 -37.18 -19.17 -26.72
C ASN A 531 -36.94 -18.68 -25.30
N LEU A 532 -37.60 -17.60 -24.91
CA LEU A 532 -37.72 -17.22 -23.50
C LEU A 532 -39.05 -17.75 -22.98
N PHE A 533 -39.04 -18.34 -21.78
CA PHE A 533 -40.24 -18.85 -21.13
C PHE A 533 -40.28 -18.39 -19.67
N GLY A 534 -41.34 -17.69 -19.30
CA GLY A 534 -41.53 -17.16 -17.96
C GLY A 534 -42.97 -17.26 -17.46
N ARG A 535 -43.13 -17.18 -16.14
CA ARG A 535 -44.42 -17.05 -15.46
C ARG A 535 -44.61 -15.59 -15.10
N LEU A 536 -45.67 -14.99 -15.63
CA LEU A 536 -45.97 -13.55 -15.51
C LEU A 536 -47.12 -13.26 -14.53
N GLY A 537 -47.65 -14.29 -13.88
CA GLY A 537 -48.72 -14.18 -12.91
C GLY A 537 -49.17 -15.55 -12.43
N GLU A 538 -50.16 -15.59 -11.55
CA GLU A 538 -50.61 -16.83 -10.91
C GLU A 538 -50.98 -17.91 -11.94
N LYS A 539 -51.78 -17.55 -12.95
CA LYS A 539 -52.26 -18.44 -14.04
C LYS A 539 -51.67 -18.09 -15.41
N LEU A 540 -50.69 -17.19 -15.48
CA LEU A 540 -50.24 -16.56 -16.72
C LEU A 540 -48.78 -16.88 -17.02
N PHE A 541 -48.53 -17.38 -18.22
CA PHE A 541 -47.21 -17.63 -18.76
C PHE A 541 -46.95 -16.74 -19.98
N GLY A 542 -45.69 -16.39 -20.19
CA GLY A 542 -45.21 -15.70 -21.37
C GLY A 542 -44.16 -16.53 -22.10
N VAL A 543 -44.26 -16.59 -23.42
CA VAL A 543 -43.24 -17.17 -24.29
C VAL A 543 -42.86 -16.16 -25.36
N TYR A 544 -41.56 -15.91 -25.51
CA TYR A 544 -41.02 -15.13 -26.61
C TYR A 544 -40.30 -16.02 -27.62
N PHE A 545 -40.49 -15.72 -28.90
CA PHE A 545 -39.89 -16.44 -30.02
C PHE A 545 -38.98 -15.50 -30.79
N PHE A 546 -37.67 -15.74 -30.70
CA PHE A 546 -36.68 -15.06 -31.51
C PHE A 546 -36.66 -15.64 -32.93
N ASN A 547 -36.48 -14.80 -33.95
CA ASN A 547 -36.42 -15.19 -35.36
C ASN A 547 -37.60 -16.06 -35.83
N THR A 548 -38.81 -15.74 -35.39
CA THR A 548 -40.03 -16.50 -35.74
C THR A 548 -41.17 -15.54 -36.05
N THR A 549 -41.94 -15.81 -37.10
CA THR A 549 -43.05 -14.94 -37.49
C THR A 549 -44.27 -15.13 -36.60
N THR A 550 -45.09 -14.08 -36.44
CA THR A 550 -46.35 -14.14 -35.68
C THR A 550 -47.30 -15.24 -36.18
N LYS A 551 -47.27 -15.55 -37.49
CA LYS A 551 -48.09 -16.62 -38.08
C LYS A 551 -47.65 -18.00 -37.60
N ASP A 552 -46.33 -18.24 -37.55
CA ASP A 552 -45.79 -19.52 -37.08
C ASP A 552 -46.03 -19.71 -35.59
N VAL A 553 -45.89 -18.63 -34.79
CA VAL A 553 -46.19 -18.64 -33.36
C VAL A 553 -47.69 -18.90 -33.11
N PHE A 554 -48.57 -18.35 -33.94
CA PHE A 554 -50.01 -18.64 -33.86
C PHE A 554 -50.31 -20.13 -34.10
N ILE A 555 -49.68 -20.74 -35.11
CA ILE A 555 -49.82 -22.17 -35.40
C ILE A 555 -49.27 -23.02 -34.24
N TRP A 556 -48.11 -22.63 -33.69
CA TRP A 556 -47.53 -23.27 -32.52
C TRP A 556 -48.47 -23.19 -31.32
N ALA A 557 -49.06 -22.02 -31.06
CA ALA A 557 -49.99 -21.80 -29.96
C ALA A 557 -51.25 -22.67 -30.11
N GLU A 558 -51.84 -22.81 -31.31
CA GLU A 558 -53.00 -23.69 -31.52
C GLU A 558 -52.64 -25.17 -31.25
N LYS A 559 -51.46 -25.62 -31.70
CA LYS A 559 -50.98 -26.98 -31.41
C LYS A 559 -50.79 -27.19 -29.90
N LEU A 560 -50.17 -26.23 -29.21
CA LEU A 560 -49.97 -26.28 -27.77
C LEU A 560 -51.31 -26.33 -27.02
N ARG A 561 -52.26 -25.46 -27.39
CA ARG A 561 -53.61 -25.41 -26.79
C ARG A 561 -54.32 -26.77 -26.90
N VAL A 562 -54.34 -27.36 -28.09
CA VAL A 562 -54.94 -28.68 -28.32
C VAL A 562 -54.23 -29.77 -27.51
N LYS A 563 -52.89 -29.71 -27.42
CA LYS A 563 -52.09 -30.67 -26.66
C LYS A 563 -52.42 -30.60 -25.16
N ILE A 564 -52.53 -29.41 -24.59
CA ILE A 564 -52.89 -29.20 -23.18
C ILE A 564 -54.33 -29.68 -22.93
N ALA A 565 -55.29 -29.28 -23.79
CA ALA A 565 -56.69 -29.67 -23.66
C ALA A 565 -56.94 -31.19 -23.73
N ARG A 566 -56.07 -31.94 -24.41
CA ARG A 566 -56.16 -33.41 -24.55
C ARG A 566 -55.39 -34.19 -23.51
N LYS A 567 -54.59 -33.54 -22.67
CA LYS A 567 -53.75 -34.21 -21.68
C LYS A 567 -54.53 -34.35 -20.36
N PRO A 568 -54.95 -35.56 -19.97
CA PRO A 568 -55.55 -35.75 -18.66
C PRO A 568 -54.50 -35.53 -17.56
N ILE A 569 -54.82 -34.71 -16.58
CA ILE A 569 -54.00 -34.45 -15.40
C ILE A 569 -54.64 -35.21 -14.23
N ALA A 570 -53.87 -36.11 -13.63
CA ALA A 570 -54.31 -36.88 -12.47
C ALA A 570 -54.23 -35.98 -11.22
N VAL A 571 -55.38 -35.60 -10.68
CA VAL A 571 -55.47 -34.82 -9.44
C VAL A 571 -56.25 -35.62 -8.41
N VAL A 572 -55.54 -36.00 -7.34
CA VAL A 572 -56.02 -36.92 -6.28
C VAL A 572 -56.46 -38.26 -6.89
N ALA A 573 -57.77 -38.51 -7.00
CA ALA A 573 -58.36 -39.77 -7.46
C ALA A 573 -59.13 -39.66 -8.79
N LYS A 574 -59.10 -38.49 -9.46
CA LYS A 574 -59.81 -38.24 -10.73
C LYS A 574 -58.83 -37.72 -11.80
N GLN A 575 -59.12 -38.03 -13.05
CA GLN A 575 -58.44 -37.45 -14.21
C GLN A 575 -59.31 -36.36 -14.82
N THR A 576 -58.75 -35.16 -14.96
CA THR A 576 -59.44 -34.01 -15.56
C THR A 576 -58.57 -33.37 -16.63
N THR A 577 -59.20 -32.82 -17.67
CA THR A 577 -58.53 -32.03 -18.70
C THR A 577 -58.66 -30.55 -18.40
N TYR A 578 -57.58 -29.81 -18.65
CA TYR A 578 -57.49 -28.38 -18.39
C TYR A 578 -57.28 -27.65 -19.72
N THR A 579 -57.85 -26.46 -19.88
CA THR A 579 -57.71 -25.65 -21.09
C THR A 579 -56.90 -24.40 -20.82
N VAL A 580 -56.32 -23.85 -21.89
CA VAL A 580 -55.61 -22.58 -21.87
C VAL A 580 -56.13 -21.68 -22.97
N SER A 581 -56.15 -20.39 -22.72
CA SER A 581 -56.34 -19.35 -23.72
C SER A 581 -55.02 -18.67 -24.02
N ILE A 582 -54.77 -18.35 -25.30
CA ILE A 582 -53.48 -17.82 -25.74
C ILE A 582 -53.68 -16.54 -26.57
N GLY A 583 -53.03 -15.46 -26.18
CA GLY A 583 -52.92 -14.23 -26.94
C GLY A 583 -51.55 -14.10 -27.59
N VAL A 584 -51.50 -13.88 -28.90
CA VAL A 584 -50.25 -13.73 -29.66
C VAL A 584 -50.13 -12.32 -30.21
N ALA A 585 -48.98 -11.69 -30.03
CA ALA A 585 -48.67 -10.38 -30.63
C ALA A 585 -47.33 -10.39 -31.36
N SER A 586 -47.27 -9.60 -32.44
CA SER A 586 -46.02 -9.33 -33.14
C SER A 586 -45.08 -8.52 -32.26
N ALA A 587 -43.83 -8.96 -32.19
CA ALA A 587 -42.72 -8.23 -31.59
C ALA A 587 -41.72 -7.73 -32.65
N SER A 588 -42.08 -7.82 -33.93
CA SER A 588 -41.22 -7.42 -35.04
C SER A 588 -41.14 -5.91 -35.15
N ASN A 589 -39.92 -5.36 -35.24
CA ASN A 589 -39.63 -3.92 -35.29
C ASN A 589 -40.17 -3.13 -34.08
N LYS A 590 -40.19 -3.75 -32.90
CA LYS A 590 -40.66 -3.14 -31.66
C LYS A 590 -39.60 -3.31 -30.58
N ILE A 591 -39.36 -2.23 -29.83
CA ILE A 591 -38.34 -2.17 -28.78
C ILE A 591 -38.99 -2.06 -27.39
N ASP A 592 -40.22 -1.56 -27.32
CA ASP A 592 -40.98 -1.40 -26.09
C ASP A 592 -41.65 -2.72 -25.68
N VAL A 593 -41.15 -3.29 -24.57
CA VAL A 593 -41.65 -4.54 -23.99
C VAL A 593 -43.09 -4.40 -23.50
N ASP A 594 -43.41 -3.28 -22.85
CA ASP A 594 -44.73 -3.09 -22.25
C ASP A 594 -45.81 -2.97 -23.31
N GLU A 595 -45.49 -2.32 -24.44
CA GLU A 595 -46.38 -2.26 -25.60
C GLU A 595 -46.66 -3.66 -26.18
N ILE A 596 -45.64 -4.51 -26.32
CA ILE A 596 -45.80 -5.86 -26.89
C ILE A 596 -46.62 -6.75 -25.95
N ILE A 597 -46.31 -6.72 -24.65
CA ILE A 597 -47.05 -7.48 -23.64
C ILE A 597 -48.51 -6.99 -23.57
N TYR A 598 -48.74 -5.68 -23.62
CA TYR A 598 -50.08 -5.11 -23.68
C TYR A 598 -50.86 -5.62 -24.90
N ASN A 599 -50.25 -5.61 -26.09
CA ASN A 599 -50.87 -6.13 -27.31
C ASN A 599 -51.19 -7.63 -27.21
N ALA A 600 -50.27 -8.44 -26.66
CA ALA A 600 -50.51 -9.86 -26.45
C ALA A 600 -51.65 -10.08 -25.43
N ASN A 601 -51.74 -9.25 -24.40
CA ASN A 601 -52.79 -9.31 -23.39
C ASN A 601 -54.14 -8.92 -23.97
N LEU A 602 -54.21 -7.89 -24.83
CA LEU A 602 -55.44 -7.56 -25.56
C LEU A 602 -55.92 -8.74 -26.43
N ALA A 603 -55.00 -9.44 -27.08
CA ALA A 603 -55.33 -10.65 -27.84
C ALA A 603 -55.87 -11.75 -26.92
N LEU A 604 -55.24 -11.95 -25.76
CA LEU A 604 -55.64 -12.93 -24.77
C LEU A 604 -57.03 -12.63 -24.19
N GLN A 605 -57.33 -11.36 -23.85
CA GLN A 605 -58.65 -10.96 -23.37
C GLN A 605 -59.74 -11.29 -24.39
N LYS A 606 -59.51 -11.00 -25.68
CA LYS A 606 -60.44 -11.41 -26.75
C LYS A 606 -60.65 -12.91 -26.85
N ALA A 607 -59.65 -13.73 -26.48
CA ALA A 607 -59.80 -15.18 -26.43
C ALA A 607 -60.68 -15.61 -25.23
N LEU A 608 -60.49 -14.99 -24.07
CA LEU A 608 -61.25 -15.25 -22.85
C LEU A 608 -62.72 -14.83 -22.98
N GLU A 609 -63.00 -13.63 -23.52
CA GLU A 609 -64.36 -13.11 -23.77
C GLU A 609 -65.20 -14.02 -24.67
N GLN A 610 -64.55 -14.82 -25.53
CA GLN A 610 -65.21 -15.73 -26.46
C GLN A 610 -65.41 -17.15 -25.91
N GLY A 611 -65.34 -17.31 -24.59
CA GLY A 611 -65.57 -18.58 -23.88
C GLY A 611 -64.32 -19.41 -23.60
N GLY A 612 -63.13 -18.80 -23.63
CA GLY A 612 -61.87 -19.46 -23.33
C GLY A 612 -61.45 -20.53 -24.36
N ASN A 613 -60.40 -21.31 -24.03
CA ASN A 613 -59.85 -22.38 -24.87
C ASN A 613 -59.63 -21.98 -26.35
N LYS A 614 -59.07 -20.78 -26.57
CA LYS A 614 -58.86 -20.21 -27.92
C LYS A 614 -57.51 -19.54 -28.05
N VAL A 615 -57.00 -19.47 -29.28
CA VAL A 615 -55.86 -18.62 -29.64
C VAL A 615 -56.36 -17.41 -30.43
N ARG A 616 -55.89 -16.23 -30.06
CA ARG A 616 -56.14 -14.97 -30.78
C ARG A 616 -54.83 -14.26 -31.04
N ASN A 617 -54.74 -13.59 -32.19
CA ASN A 617 -53.68 -12.64 -32.47
C ASN A 617 -54.28 -11.25 -32.74
N ILE A 618 -53.47 -10.22 -32.50
CA ILE A 618 -53.72 -8.87 -33.02
C ILE A 618 -52.68 -8.64 -34.10
N ASN A 619 -53.16 -8.38 -35.31
CA ASN A 619 -52.32 -7.96 -36.43
C ASN A 619 -52.01 -6.48 -36.30
#